data_AF-W7WW53-F1
#
_entry.id   AF-W7WW53-F1
#
_cell.length_a   1.000
_cell.length_b   1.000
_cell.length_c   1.000
_cell.angle_alpha   90.00
_cell.angle_beta   90.00
_cell.angle_gamma   90.00
#
_symmetry.space_group_name_H-M   'P 1'
#
loop_
_entity.id
_entity.type
_entity.pdbx_description
1 polymer ?
#
loop_
_entity_poly.entity_id
_entity_poly.type
_entity_poly.pdbx_seq_one_letter_code
_entity_poly.pdbx_strand_id
1 'polypeptide(L)'
;MSRLGLIELLDRDGAVAHRVPVLQWPVSIGRALDCDVVLDDPHAAPRHALLDAPDGVPRLQVGESVNGVRLGGRTLRAGETGTLVGGSEWQIGRTRLRLRLAGETLAPELPWAAAPPVHVRRLVIGLVLLLAGCWPSTGCRPIPATRSAATCRCWSVRR
;
A
#
# COMPACT_ATOMS: atom_id res chain seq x y z
N MET A 1 -15.95 20.03 22.99
CA MET A 1 -14.72 19.26 23.28
C MET A 1 -13.75 19.48 22.15
N SER A 2 -12.56 20.01 22.42
CA SER A 2 -11.50 20.17 21.42
C SER A 2 -10.88 18.80 21.11
N ARG A 3 -10.43 18.59 19.87
CA ARG A 3 -9.75 17.36 19.46
C ARG A 3 -8.27 17.48 19.81
N LEU A 4 -7.71 16.47 20.47
CA LEU A 4 -6.28 16.40 20.79
C LEU A 4 -5.46 15.90 19.58
N GLY A 5 -6.08 15.04 18.76
CA GLY A 5 -5.47 14.51 17.54
C GLY A 5 -6.43 13.62 16.73
N LEU A 6 -5.88 12.95 15.72
CA LEU A 6 -6.53 11.93 14.92
C LEU A 6 -5.61 10.71 14.84
N ILE A 7 -6.19 9.52 15.02
CA ILE A 7 -5.57 8.26 14.64
C ILE A 7 -6.10 7.89 13.25
N GLU A 8 -5.22 7.86 12.28
CA GLU A 8 -5.51 7.50 10.89
C GLU A 8 -5.15 6.04 10.68
N LEU A 9 -6.09 5.22 10.22
CA LEU A 9 -5.83 3.86 9.78
C LEU A 9 -5.51 3.92 8.30
N LEU A 10 -4.36 3.38 7.91
CA LEU A 10 -3.86 3.42 6.55
C LEU A 10 -4.17 2.10 5.84
N ASP A 11 -4.57 2.19 4.57
CA ASP A 11 -4.69 1.03 3.70
C ASP A 11 -3.31 0.50 3.27
N ARG A 12 -3.29 -0.44 2.32
CA ARG A 12 -2.05 -1.01 1.76
C ARG A 12 -1.28 -0.03 0.86
N ASP A 13 -1.98 0.92 0.25
CA ASP A 13 -1.45 1.90 -0.70
C ASP A 13 -0.93 3.16 0.05
N GLY A 14 -1.17 3.24 1.36
CA GLY A 14 -0.76 4.34 2.24
C GLY A 14 -1.81 5.44 2.35
N ALA A 15 -2.98 5.27 1.73
CA ALA A 15 -4.09 6.20 1.85
C ALA A 15 -4.82 6.00 3.18
N VAL A 16 -5.42 7.07 3.70
CA VAL A 16 -6.19 7.01 4.95
C VAL A 16 -7.54 6.35 4.67
N ALA A 17 -7.71 5.13 5.20
CA ALA A 17 -8.97 4.38 5.12
C ALA A 17 -9.99 4.83 6.16
N HIS A 18 -9.54 5.10 7.39
CA HIS A 18 -10.41 5.52 8.49
C HIS A 18 -9.73 6.54 9.40
N ARG A 19 -10.53 7.38 10.07
CA ARG A 19 -10.06 8.42 11.00
C ARG A 19 -10.83 8.30 12.31
N VAL A 20 -10.10 8.11 13.41
CA VAL A 20 -10.67 8.13 14.76
C VAL A 20 -10.20 9.39 15.47
N PRO A 21 -11.12 10.24 15.98
CA PRO A 21 -10.73 11.42 16.75
C PRO A 21 -10.24 11.02 18.14
N VAL A 22 -9.09 11.59 18.54
CA VAL A 22 -8.62 11.53 19.93
C VAL A 22 -9.22 12.71 20.67
N LEU A 23 -10.18 12.43 21.56
CA LEU A 23 -10.86 13.43 22.37
C LEU A 23 -10.26 13.57 23.76
N GLN A 24 -9.64 12.50 24.27
CA GLN A 24 -9.01 12.43 25.58
C GLN A 24 -7.91 11.36 25.58
N TRP A 25 -7.01 11.45 26.55
CA TRP A 25 -6.06 10.39 26.88
C TRP A 25 -6.51 9.69 28.16
N PRO A 26 -6.19 8.38 28.35
CA PRO A 26 -5.58 7.48 27.38
C PRO A 26 -6.59 6.95 26.35
N VAL A 27 -6.08 6.40 25.24
CA VAL A 27 -6.86 5.76 24.16
C VAL A 27 -6.42 4.30 24.02
N SER A 28 -7.38 3.39 24.13
CA SER A 28 -7.17 1.95 23.98
C SER A 28 -7.33 1.50 22.53
N ILE A 29 -6.43 0.61 22.08
CA ILE A 29 -6.38 0.13 20.70
C ILE A 29 -6.31 -1.41 20.72
N GLY A 30 -7.23 -2.07 20.03
CA GLY A 30 -7.26 -3.53 20.00
C GLY A 30 -8.45 -4.09 19.24
N ARG A 31 -8.58 -5.42 19.23
CA ARG A 31 -9.67 -6.13 18.54
C ARG A 31 -10.96 -6.21 19.37
N ALA A 32 -10.88 -5.97 20.68
CA ALA A 32 -12.05 -6.01 21.54
C ALA A 32 -12.94 -4.79 21.30
N LEU A 33 -14.25 -4.99 21.39
CA LEU A 33 -15.27 -3.95 21.17
C LEU A 33 -15.29 -2.87 22.26
N ASP A 34 -14.62 -3.11 23.38
CA ASP A 34 -14.49 -2.16 24.49
C ASP A 34 -13.31 -1.19 24.31
N CYS A 35 -12.53 -1.35 23.24
CA CYS A 35 -11.45 -0.43 22.89
C CYS A 35 -11.97 0.81 22.17
N ASP A 36 -11.33 1.95 22.41
CA ASP A 36 -11.66 3.22 21.74
C ASP A 36 -11.39 3.15 20.23
N VAL A 37 -10.33 2.44 19.85
CA VAL A 37 -10.00 2.10 18.46
C VAL A 37 -10.11 0.59 18.29
N VAL A 38 -11.23 0.15 17.75
CA VAL A 38 -11.48 -1.25 17.41
C VAL A 38 -10.83 -1.59 16.07
N LEU A 39 -10.03 -2.66 16.04
CA LEU A 39 -9.35 -3.17 14.86
C LEU A 39 -9.92 -4.53 14.45
N ASP A 40 -10.36 -4.66 13.20
CA ASP A 40 -10.83 -5.91 12.60
C ASP A 40 -9.68 -6.81 12.10
N ASP A 41 -8.51 -6.74 12.75
CA ASP A 41 -7.31 -7.47 12.36
C ASP A 41 -7.13 -8.74 13.20
N PRO A 42 -7.14 -9.94 12.61
CA PRO A 42 -6.96 -11.19 13.37
C PRO A 42 -5.60 -11.29 14.08
N HIS A 43 -4.60 -10.51 13.65
CA HIS A 43 -3.27 -10.45 14.27
C HIS A 43 -3.17 -9.41 15.38
N ALA A 44 -4.25 -8.66 15.63
CA ALA A 44 -4.38 -7.78 16.78
C ALA A 44 -4.90 -8.54 18.01
N ALA A 45 -4.38 -8.14 19.17
CA ALA A 45 -4.81 -8.69 20.45
C ALA A 45 -6.09 -7.97 20.90
N PRO A 46 -6.89 -8.55 21.80
CA PRO A 46 -8.10 -7.90 22.31
C PRO A 46 -7.83 -6.47 22.82
N ARG A 47 -6.80 -6.29 23.65
CA ARG A 47 -6.27 -5.00 24.10
C ARG A 47 -4.79 -4.92 23.75
N HIS A 48 -4.50 -4.48 22.54
CA HIS A 48 -3.17 -4.62 21.93
C HIS A 48 -2.20 -3.51 22.35
N ALA A 49 -2.68 -2.27 22.44
CA ALA A 49 -1.87 -1.15 22.87
C ALA A 49 -2.71 -0.08 23.58
N LEU A 50 -2.06 0.68 24.45
CA LEU A 50 -2.61 1.86 25.09
C LEU A 50 -1.80 3.07 24.64
N LEU A 51 -2.46 4.08 24.11
CA LEU A 51 -1.84 5.34 23.74
C LEU A 51 -2.18 6.38 24.81
N ASP A 52 -1.18 6.86 25.50
CA ASP A 52 -1.31 7.92 26.51
C ASP A 52 -0.41 9.10 26.14
N ALA A 53 -0.54 10.23 26.82
CA ALA A 53 0.36 11.37 26.62
C ALA A 53 0.75 12.00 27.97
N PRO A 54 1.50 11.29 28.82
CA PRO A 54 2.05 11.90 30.02
C PRO A 54 2.93 13.08 29.62
N ASP A 55 2.74 14.21 30.29
CA ASP A 55 3.44 15.48 30.03
C ASP A 55 3.19 16.07 28.62
N GLY A 56 2.11 15.66 27.96
CA GLY A 56 1.75 16.13 26.61
C GLY A 56 2.54 15.47 25.48
N VAL A 57 3.38 14.48 25.79
CA VAL A 57 4.13 13.71 24.79
C VAL A 57 3.47 12.35 24.59
N PRO A 58 2.90 12.06 23.40
CA PRO A 58 2.26 10.78 23.15
C PRO A 58 3.23 9.60 23.29
N ARG A 59 2.82 8.58 24.03
CA ARG A 59 3.54 7.33 24.27
C ARG A 59 2.61 6.16 24.06
N LEU A 60 3.05 5.22 23.24
CA LEU A 60 2.38 3.96 23.03
C LEU A 60 2.97 2.91 23.96
N GLN A 61 2.13 2.28 24.77
CA GLN A 61 2.46 1.11 25.56
C GLN A 61 1.86 -0.13 24.93
N VAL A 62 2.67 -1.18 24.77
CA VAL A 62 2.19 -2.46 24.24
C VAL A 62 1.53 -3.26 25.37
N GLY A 63 0.28 -3.67 25.14
CA GLY A 63 -0.47 -4.53 26.07
C GLY A 63 -0.03 -6.00 25.99
N GLU A 64 -0.92 -6.91 26.40
CA GLU A 64 -0.70 -8.35 26.31
C GLU A 64 -0.85 -8.83 24.84
N SER A 65 0.18 -8.57 24.05
CA SER A 65 0.23 -8.91 22.63
C SER A 65 1.36 -9.89 22.34
N VAL A 66 1.03 -10.96 21.61
CA VAL A 66 2.02 -11.94 21.11
C VAL A 66 2.90 -11.34 20.01
N ASN A 67 2.30 -10.56 19.10
CA ASN A 67 2.97 -10.01 17.93
C ASN A 67 3.73 -8.70 18.23
N GLY A 68 3.33 -8.00 19.29
CA GLY A 68 3.86 -6.67 19.63
C GLY A 68 3.47 -5.59 18.63
N VAL A 69 4.09 -4.42 18.75
CA VAL A 69 3.86 -3.27 17.87
C VAL A 69 5.12 -2.92 17.11
N ARG A 70 5.03 -2.73 15.80
CA ARG A 70 6.17 -2.22 15.02
C ARG A 70 6.15 -0.70 15.00
N LEU A 71 7.21 -0.07 15.50
CA LEU A 71 7.38 1.39 15.54
C LEU A 71 8.81 1.75 15.13
N GLY A 72 8.98 2.62 14.13
CA GLY A 72 10.31 3.11 13.73
C GLY A 72 11.30 2.01 13.35
N GLY A 73 10.83 0.95 12.67
CA GLY A 73 11.67 -0.17 12.24
C GLY A 73 11.97 -1.23 13.31
N ARG A 74 11.64 -0.99 14.58
CA ARG A 74 11.75 -1.99 15.66
C ARG A 74 10.37 -2.54 16.05
N THR A 75 10.36 -3.75 16.62
CA THR A 75 9.15 -4.36 17.21
C THR A 75 9.21 -4.24 18.72
N LEU A 76 8.29 -3.46 19.30
CA LEU A 76 8.06 -3.36 20.72
C LEU A 76 7.30 -4.58 21.23
N ARG A 77 7.80 -5.21 22.29
CA ARG A 77 7.19 -6.37 22.94
C ARG A 77 6.21 -5.96 24.03
N ALA A 78 5.42 -6.91 24.53
CA ALA A 78 4.47 -6.68 25.62
C ALA A 78 5.15 -5.99 26.82
N GLY A 79 4.53 -4.93 27.34
CA GLY A 79 5.07 -4.11 28.43
C GLY A 79 6.07 -3.03 28.00
N GLU A 80 6.60 -3.08 26.77
CA GLU A 80 7.48 -2.04 26.27
C GLU A 80 6.70 -0.79 25.85
N THR A 81 7.40 0.35 25.85
CA THR A 81 6.84 1.64 25.46
C THR A 81 7.64 2.28 24.34
N GLY A 82 6.94 3.03 23.49
CA GLY A 82 7.52 3.81 22.41
C GLY A 82 6.93 5.21 22.37
N THR A 83 7.79 6.22 22.28
CA THR A 83 7.36 7.60 22.09
C THR A 83 6.88 7.83 20.66
N LEU A 84 5.74 8.51 20.50
CA LEU A 84 5.23 8.96 19.22
C LEU A 84 5.35 10.48 19.12
N VAL A 85 5.76 10.96 17.95
CA VAL A 85 5.69 12.37 17.57
C VAL A 85 4.61 12.57 16.50
N GLY A 86 4.20 13.81 16.24
CA GLY A 86 3.27 14.12 15.14
C GLY A 86 3.73 13.49 13.82
N GLY A 87 2.81 12.85 13.11
CA GLY A 87 3.08 12.12 11.88
C GLY A 87 3.68 10.72 12.04
N SER A 88 3.94 10.27 13.28
CA SER A 88 4.50 8.92 13.52
C SER A 88 3.56 7.83 13.04
N GLU A 89 4.13 6.85 12.34
CA GLU A 89 3.44 5.64 11.92
C GLU A 89 3.88 4.43 12.76
N TRP A 90 2.93 3.58 13.11
CA TRP A 90 3.18 2.28 13.73
C TRP A 90 2.26 1.22 13.12
N GLN A 91 2.59 -0.04 13.35
CA GLN A 91 1.82 -1.16 12.83
C GLN A 91 1.46 -2.15 13.94
N ILE A 92 0.20 -2.54 13.95
CA ILE A 92 -0.39 -3.59 14.79
C ILE A 92 -0.88 -4.68 13.86
N GLY A 93 -0.32 -5.88 13.96
CA GLY A 93 -0.64 -6.95 13.01
C GLY A 93 -0.33 -6.54 11.56
N ARG A 94 -1.36 -6.45 10.73
CA ARG A 94 -1.31 -5.94 9.36
C ARG A 94 -1.76 -4.48 9.24
N THR A 95 -2.47 -3.97 10.25
CA THR A 95 -3.02 -2.61 10.26
C THR A 95 -1.94 -1.57 10.53
N ARG A 96 -1.78 -0.63 9.61
CA ARG A 96 -0.90 0.53 9.77
C ARG A 96 -1.71 1.70 10.32
N LEU A 97 -1.15 2.37 11.32
CA LEU A 97 -1.76 3.53 11.97
C LEU A 97 -0.80 4.70 11.94
N ARG A 98 -1.35 5.91 11.87
CA ARG A 98 -0.63 7.17 11.96
C ARG A 98 -1.29 8.09 12.98
N LEU A 99 -0.48 8.75 13.80
CA LEU A 99 -0.95 9.77 14.74
C LEU A 99 -0.74 11.15 14.14
N ARG A 100 -1.83 11.92 14.05
CA ARG A 100 -1.79 13.34 13.68
C ARG A 100 -2.24 14.19 14.86
N LEU A 101 -1.37 15.06 15.35
CA LEU A 101 -1.69 15.90 16.51
C LEU A 101 -2.35 17.21 16.08
N ALA A 102 -3.18 17.79 16.95
CA ALA A 102 -3.91 19.02 16.62
C ALA A 102 -3.00 20.24 16.33
N GLY A 103 -1.80 20.28 16.93
CA GLY A 103 -0.81 21.34 16.72
C GLY A 103 0.18 21.07 15.58
N GLU A 104 -0.01 20.03 14.78
CA GLU A 104 0.92 19.66 13.72
C GLU A 104 0.75 20.57 12.49
N THR A 105 1.86 21.13 11.99
CA THR A 105 1.87 21.93 10.76
C THR A 105 1.60 21.02 9.57
N LEU A 106 0.48 21.26 8.88
CA LEU A 106 0.13 20.50 7.68
C LEU A 106 0.96 20.94 6.48
N ALA A 107 1.23 20.00 5.58
CA ALA A 107 1.78 20.30 4.28
C ALA A 107 0.88 21.29 3.52
N PRO A 108 1.45 22.18 2.70
CA PRO A 108 0.67 23.13 1.92
C PRO A 108 -0.30 22.40 0.98
N GLU A 109 -1.38 23.08 0.63
CA GLU A 109 -2.33 22.58 -0.35
C GLU A 109 -1.64 22.29 -1.69
N LEU A 110 -1.95 21.14 -2.29
CA LEU A 110 -1.53 20.84 -3.64
C LEU A 110 -2.57 21.41 -4.61
N PRO A 111 -2.14 22.06 -5.70
CA PRO A 111 -3.07 22.50 -6.72
C PRO A 111 -3.77 21.28 -7.30
N TRP A 112 -5.08 21.40 -7.53
CA TRP A 112 -5.80 20.41 -8.31
C TRP A 112 -5.13 20.29 -9.67
N ALA A 113 -4.60 19.11 -10.01
CA ALA A 113 -3.97 18.90 -11.31
C ALA A 113 -5.01 19.19 -12.40
N ALA A 114 -4.85 20.32 -13.11
CA ALA A 114 -5.67 20.62 -14.25
C ALA A 114 -5.51 19.49 -15.28
N ALA A 115 -6.62 19.03 -15.87
CA ALA A 115 -6.56 18.04 -16.93
C ALA A 115 -5.60 18.54 -18.03
N PRO A 116 -4.74 17.67 -18.60
CA PRO A 116 -3.84 18.10 -19.66
C PRO A 116 -4.64 18.69 -20.82
N PRO A 117 -4.15 19.75 -21.48
CA PRO A 117 -4.88 20.38 -22.57
C PRO A 117 -5.24 19.37 -23.67
N VAL A 118 -6.43 19.50 -24.27
CA VAL A 118 -6.93 18.57 -25.30
C VAL A 118 -5.99 18.37 -26.49
N HIS A 119 -5.14 19.36 -26.79
CA HIS A 119 -4.14 19.26 -27.86
C HIS A 119 -3.01 18.27 -27.51
N VAL A 120 -2.59 18.21 -26.24
CA VAL A 120 -1.61 17.21 -25.78
C VAL A 120 -2.19 15.80 -25.92
N ARG A 121 -3.49 15.61 -25.59
CA ARG A 121 -4.18 14.33 -25.78
C ARG A 121 -4.27 13.92 -27.26
N ARG A 122 -4.54 14.89 -28.15
CA ARG A 122 -4.59 14.65 -29.61
C ARG A 122 -3.22 14.30 -30.18
N LEU A 123 -2.15 14.96 -29.72
CA LEU A 123 -0.78 14.68 -30.15
C LEU A 123 -0.35 13.27 -29.75
N VAL A 124 -0.64 12.83 -28.52
CA VAL A 124 -0.32 11.46 -28.07
C VAL A 124 -1.09 10.41 -28.87
N ILE A 125 -2.38 10.60 -29.11
CA ILE A 125 -3.17 9.67 -29.94
C ILE A 125 -2.63 9.65 -31.38
N GLY A 126 -2.33 10.82 -31.96
CA GLY A 126 -1.74 10.93 -33.28
C GLY A 126 -0.39 10.21 -33.40
N LEU A 127 0.48 10.35 -32.39
CA LEU A 127 1.77 9.65 -32.34
C LEU A 127 1.61 8.14 -32.18
N VAL A 128 0.71 7.67 -31.31
CA VAL A 128 0.41 6.23 -31.15
C VAL A 128 -0.13 5.63 -32.46
N LEU A 129 -1.01 6.34 -33.17
CA LEU A 129 -1.54 5.92 -34.46
C LEU A 129 -0.45 5.89 -35.55
N LEU A 130 0.46 6.87 -35.57
CA LEU A 130 1.60 6.88 -36.49
C LEU A 130 2.55 5.71 -36.24
N LEU A 131 2.86 5.42 -34.97
CA LEU A 131 3.72 4.30 -34.59
C LEU A 131 3.05 2.94 -34.87
N ALA A 132 1.73 2.82 -34.69
CA ALA A 132 0.97 1.62 -35.04
C ALA A 132 0.84 1.41 -36.56
N GLY A 133 0.72 2.49 -37.33
CA GLY A 133 0.72 2.46 -38.80
C GLY A 133 2.08 2.12 -39.41
N CYS A 134 3.17 2.30 -38.66
CA CYS A 134 4.52 1.90 -39.03
C CYS A 134 4.83 0.43 -38.72
N TRP A 135 3.82 -0.42 -38.42
CA TRP A 135 4.06 -1.87 -38.36
C TRP A 135 4.60 -2.32 -39.72
N PRO A 136 5.87 -2.76 -39.83
CA PRO A 136 6.40 -3.20 -41.11
C PRO A 136 5.59 -4.43 -41.50
N SER A 137 4.82 -4.31 -42.58
CA SER A 137 4.27 -5.45 -43.29
C SER A 137 5.46 -6.28 -43.75
N THR A 138 5.89 -7.25 -42.93
CA THR A 138 6.80 -8.29 -43.34
C THR A 138 6.10 -9.08 -44.43
N GLY A 139 6.32 -8.63 -45.66
CA GLY A 139 5.93 -9.34 -46.86
C GLY A 139 6.58 -10.71 -46.82
N CYS A 140 5.81 -11.70 -46.40
CA CYS A 140 6.15 -13.10 -46.50
C CYS A 140 6.16 -13.42 -48.01
N ARG A 141 7.32 -13.29 -48.66
CA ARG A 141 7.48 -13.78 -50.03
C ARG A 141 7.41 -15.31 -49.98
N PRO A 142 6.50 -15.97 -50.71
CA PRO A 142 6.49 -17.42 -50.79
C PRO A 142 7.77 -17.92 -51.46
N ILE A 143 8.44 -18.88 -50.82
CA ILE A 143 9.63 -19.56 -51.33
C ILE A 143 9.20 -20.38 -52.57
N PRO A 144 9.89 -20.27 -53.73
CA PRO A 144 9.59 -21.15 -54.86
C PRO A 144 10.00 -22.58 -54.53
N ALA A 145 9.02 -23.49 -54.56
CA ALA A 145 9.23 -24.93 -54.42
C ALA A 145 10.10 -25.44 -55.57
N THR A 146 11.35 -25.81 -55.27
CA THR A 146 12.20 -26.59 -56.19
C THR A 146 11.71 -28.04 -56.19
N ARG A 147 11.36 -28.51 -57.39
CA ARG A 147 10.90 -29.88 -57.67
C ARG A 147 12.01 -30.90 -57.41
N SER A 148 11.69 -31.90 -56.59
CA SER A 148 11.83 -33.35 -56.82
C SER A 148 13.00 -33.89 -57.65
N ALA A 149 13.83 -34.72 -57.01
CA ALA A 149 14.23 -36.05 -57.49
C ALA A 149 14.59 -36.90 -56.26
N ALA A 150 13.68 -37.75 -55.76
CA ALA A 150 13.53 -39.16 -56.16
C ALA A 150 14.80 -40.01 -55.94
N THR A 151 14.87 -40.71 -54.80
CA THR A 151 15.21 -42.15 -54.80
C THR A 151 14.77 -42.82 -53.49
N CYS A 152 13.67 -43.57 -53.55
CA CYS A 152 13.36 -44.64 -52.63
C CYS A 152 14.47 -45.71 -52.68
N ARG A 153 15.04 -46.08 -51.54
CA ARG A 153 15.63 -47.42 -51.36
C ARG A 153 14.77 -48.20 -50.38
N CYS A 154 13.99 -49.09 -50.96
CA CYS A 154 13.36 -50.23 -50.33
C CYS A 154 14.47 -51.13 -49.73
N TRP A 155 14.42 -51.42 -48.44
CA TRP A 155 15.17 -52.53 -47.86
C TRP A 155 14.19 -53.63 -47.50
N SER A 156 14.17 -54.64 -48.37
CA SER A 156 13.46 -55.89 -48.18
C SER A 156 14.41 -56.95 -47.60
N VAL A 157 13.98 -57.53 -46.48
CA VAL A 157 13.85 -58.99 -46.27
C VAL A 157 15.04 -59.82 -45.76
N ARG A 158 14.65 -60.72 -44.83
CA ARG A 158 15.20 -62.03 -44.40
C ARG A 158 16.29 -61.96 -43.32
N ARG A 159 16.26 -62.79 -42.27
CA ARG A 159 15.47 -63.98 -41.95
C ARG A 159 15.51 -64.19 -40.43
#